data_AF-A0A9P5RY73-F1
#
_entry.id   AF-A0A9P5RY73-F1
#
_cell.length_a   1.000
_cell.length_b   1.000
_cell.length_c   1.000
_cell.angle_alpha   90.00
_cell.angle_beta   90.00
_cell.angle_gamma   90.00
#
_symmetry.space_group_name_H-M   'P 1'
#
loop_
_entity.id
_entity.type
_entity.pdbx_description
1 polymer ?
#
loop_
_entity_poly.entity_id
_entity_poly.type
_entity_poly.pdbx_seq_one_letter_code
_entity_poly.pdbx_strand_id
1 'polypeptide(L)'
;MSLQRLRHRLVDDNPENFVQLQPHVREQLTKKKELWAFFLFAFGYLAWSNTTGSLFQPLLVQQVARNASRLSSNSSLPCPESDALIPEGDRCLVPFGFVHVEPTSYVLLINVVSVWCTIIVSLGTSAFADHGRSSKKLMMTFCTLLAVTTTFMFIAPLKPNVWWLAGLLMVI
;
A
#
# COMPACT_ATOMS: atom_id res chain seq x y z
N MET A 1 19.89 -15.77 48.28
CA MET A 1 19.29 -16.20 46.99
C MET A 1 18.22 -15.16 46.64
N SER A 2 18.36 -14.42 45.52
CA SER A 2 17.47 -13.29 45.20
C SER A 2 16.06 -13.75 44.82
N LEU A 3 15.03 -13.12 45.40
CA LEU A 3 13.61 -13.40 45.14
C LEU A 3 13.23 -13.33 43.66
N GLN A 4 13.93 -12.51 42.86
CA GLN A 4 13.73 -12.44 41.41
C GLN A 4 14.10 -13.75 40.70
N ARG A 5 15.09 -14.48 41.23
CA ARG A 5 15.53 -15.78 40.69
C ARG A 5 14.54 -16.91 41.02
N LEU A 6 13.79 -16.79 42.11
CA LEU A 6 12.73 -17.72 42.49
C LEU A 6 11.45 -17.51 41.67
N ARG A 7 11.09 -16.25 41.40
CA ARG A 7 9.93 -15.92 40.56
C ARG A 7 10.08 -16.43 39.12
N HIS A 8 11.29 -16.33 38.55
CA HIS A 8 11.53 -16.81 37.19
C HIS A 8 11.42 -18.35 37.08
N ARG A 9 11.88 -19.09 38.11
CA ARG A 9 11.72 -20.55 38.13
C ARG A 9 10.27 -20.99 38.32
N LEU A 10 9.52 -20.33 39.19
CA LEU A 10 8.14 -20.72 39.49
C LEU A 10 7.13 -20.40 38.37
N VAL A 11 7.44 -19.45 37.48
CA VAL A 11 6.58 -19.13 36.32
C VAL A 11 6.88 -20.05 35.13
N ASP A 12 8.13 -20.49 34.96
CA ASP A 12 8.54 -21.37 33.85
C ASP A 12 8.30 -22.88 34.14
N ASP A 13 8.34 -23.33 35.40
CA ASP A 13 8.25 -24.76 35.76
C ASP A 13 6.82 -25.24 36.12
N ASN A 14 5.76 -24.71 35.51
CA ASN A 14 4.42 -25.33 35.66
C ASN A 14 4.27 -26.48 34.64
N PRO A 15 4.26 -27.77 35.06
CA PRO A 15 4.22 -28.91 34.15
C PRO A 15 2.92 -28.99 33.31
N GLU A 16 1.88 -28.25 33.68
CA GLU A 16 0.62 -28.18 32.92
C GLU A 16 0.64 -27.16 31.78
N ASN A 17 1.67 -26.31 31.69
CA ASN A 17 1.82 -25.31 30.63
C ASN A 17 2.76 -25.75 29.48
N PHE A 18 2.99 -27.05 29.31
CA PHE A 18 3.63 -27.56 28.10
C PHE A 18 2.63 -27.49 26.93
N VAL A 19 2.49 -26.29 26.35
CA VAL A 19 2.02 -26.18 24.98
C VAL A 19 3.04 -26.94 24.13
N GLN A 20 2.67 -28.10 23.60
CA GLN A 20 3.49 -28.83 22.64
C GLN A 20 3.61 -27.98 21.38
N LEU A 21 4.59 -27.10 21.38
CA LEU A 21 5.00 -26.35 20.20
C LEU A 21 5.50 -27.33 19.16
N GLN A 22 5.07 -27.13 17.91
CA GLN A 22 5.46 -28.00 16.82
C GLN A 22 7.00 -28.11 16.78
N PRO A 23 7.57 -29.33 16.59
CA PRO A 23 8.99 -29.60 16.80
C PRO A 23 9.94 -28.83 15.86
N HIS A 24 9.42 -28.09 14.89
CA HIS A 24 10.19 -27.28 13.94
C HIS A 24 10.32 -25.80 14.34
N VAL A 25 9.61 -25.33 15.36
CA VAL A 25 9.66 -23.93 15.83
C VAL A 25 10.59 -23.85 17.04
N ARG A 26 11.88 -23.56 16.79
CA ARG A 26 12.84 -23.27 17.86
C ARG A 26 12.60 -21.83 18.33
N GLU A 27 11.79 -21.65 19.37
CA GLU A 27 11.55 -20.34 19.96
C GLU A 27 12.84 -19.80 20.59
N GLN A 28 13.45 -18.82 19.93
CA GLN A 28 14.52 -18.03 20.52
C GLN A 28 13.89 -16.76 21.10
N LEU A 29 14.31 -16.37 22.31
CA LEU A 29 13.89 -15.09 22.89
C LEU A 29 14.20 -13.96 21.90
N THR A 30 13.17 -13.16 21.59
CA THR A 30 13.24 -12.03 20.67
C THR A 30 14.35 -11.08 21.11
N LYS A 31 15.31 -10.81 20.21
CA LYS A 31 16.42 -9.92 20.54
C LYS A 31 15.91 -8.48 20.60
N LYS A 32 16.51 -7.64 21.46
CA LYS A 32 16.17 -6.19 21.53
C LYS A 32 16.19 -5.51 20.15
N LYS A 33 17.12 -5.91 19.26
CA LYS A 33 17.22 -5.38 17.89
C LYS A 33 16.02 -5.77 17.02
N GLU A 34 15.48 -6.97 17.19
CA GLU A 34 14.30 -7.44 16.46
C GLU A 34 13.04 -6.72 16.94
N LEU A 35 12.95 -6.46 18.24
CA LEU A 35 11.87 -5.66 18.82
C LEU A 35 11.87 -4.22 18.28
N TRP A 36 13.03 -3.57 18.23
CA TRP A 36 13.16 -2.24 17.62
C TRP A 36 12.82 -2.24 16.13
N ALA A 37 13.23 -3.27 15.38
CA ALA A 37 12.88 -3.40 13.97
C ALA A 37 11.36 -3.53 13.78
N PHE A 38 10.68 -4.30 14.64
CA PHE A 38 9.22 -4.41 14.63
C PHE A 38 8.54 -3.06 14.91
N PHE A 39 8.98 -2.32 15.92
CA PHE A 39 8.41 -1.00 16.22
C PHE A 39 8.65 0.03 15.10
N LEU A 40 9.86 0.06 14.52
CA LEU A 40 10.17 0.94 13.39
C LEU A 40 9.34 0.61 12.16
N PHE A 41 9.15 -0.69 11.88
CA PHE A 41 8.27 -1.14 10.80
C PHE A 41 6.83 -0.68 11.03
N ALA A 42 6.28 -0.90 12.22
CA ALA A 42 4.92 -0.48 12.56
C ALA A 42 4.74 1.04 12.46
N PHE A 43 5.72 1.81 12.93
CA PHE A 43 5.71 3.27 12.81
C PHE A 43 5.69 3.71 11.33
N GLY A 44 6.59 3.20 10.50
CA GLY A 44 6.65 3.55 9.08
C GLY A 44 5.37 3.15 8.33
N TYR A 45 4.83 1.97 8.62
CA TYR A 45 3.60 1.49 7.99
C TYR A 45 2.38 2.35 8.37
N LEU A 46 2.16 2.58 9.66
CA LEU A 46 0.98 3.31 10.13
C LEU A 46 1.05 4.81 9.85
N ALA A 47 2.20 5.43 10.10
CA ALA A 47 2.34 6.89 10.00
C ALA A 47 2.49 7.37 8.56
N TRP A 48 3.25 6.64 7.73
CA TRP A 48 3.58 7.08 6.36
C TRP A 48 2.83 6.28 5.30
N SER A 49 2.95 4.95 5.30
CA SER A 49 2.39 4.12 4.21
C SER A 49 0.87 4.21 4.16
N ASN A 50 0.21 4.06 5.30
CA ASN A 50 -1.25 4.03 5.37
C ASN A 50 -1.87 5.41 5.07
N THR A 51 -1.29 6.49 5.61
CA THR A 51 -1.78 7.86 5.38
C THR A 51 -1.55 8.31 3.93
N THR A 52 -0.36 8.01 3.38
CA THR A 52 -0.03 8.27 1.98
C THR A 52 -0.94 7.51 1.03
N GLY A 53 -1.09 6.20 1.24
CA GLY A 53 -1.92 5.35 0.37
C GLY A 53 -3.42 5.69 0.43
N SER A 54 -3.94 6.09 1.58
CA SER A 54 -5.37 6.37 1.74
C SER A 54 -5.78 7.79 1.33
N LEU A 55 -4.93 8.79 1.54
CA LEU A 55 -5.28 10.20 1.32
C LEU A 55 -4.54 10.79 0.11
N PHE A 56 -3.21 10.75 0.13
CA PHE A 56 -2.41 11.48 -0.86
C PHE A 56 -2.42 10.80 -2.22
N GLN A 57 -2.32 9.48 -2.24
CA GLN A 57 -2.29 8.69 -3.47
C GLN A 57 -3.53 8.91 -4.37
N PRO A 58 -4.78 8.76 -3.89
CA PRO A 58 -5.95 9.02 -4.73
C PRO A 58 -6.04 10.48 -5.18
N LEU A 59 -5.68 11.44 -4.33
CA LEU A 59 -5.70 12.86 -4.67
C LEU A 59 -4.70 13.20 -5.80
N LEU A 60 -3.49 12.66 -5.74
CA LEU A 60 -2.47 12.89 -6.75
C LEU A 60 -2.90 12.29 -8.10
N VAL A 61 -3.40 11.06 -8.12
CA VAL A 61 -3.89 10.43 -9.35
C VAL A 61 -5.07 11.20 -9.92
N GLN A 62 -5.98 11.68 -9.08
CA GLN A 62 -7.13 12.48 -9.51
C GLN A 62 -6.67 13.78 -10.16
N GLN A 63 -5.70 14.48 -9.57
CA GLN A 63 -5.19 15.73 -10.10
C GLN A 63 -4.48 15.53 -11.44
N VAL A 64 -3.67 14.48 -11.57
CA VAL A 64 -2.99 14.14 -12.84
C VAL A 64 -4.02 13.76 -13.91
N ALA A 65 -5.03 12.97 -13.56
CA ALA A 65 -6.13 12.62 -14.46
C ALA A 65 -6.90 13.88 -14.90
N ARG A 66 -7.20 14.81 -13.99
CA ARG A 66 -7.86 16.08 -14.30
C ARG A 66 -7.04 16.92 -15.27
N ASN A 67 -5.73 17.03 -15.05
CA ASN A 67 -4.83 17.77 -15.95
C ASN A 67 -4.69 17.13 -17.35
N ALA A 68 -4.91 15.82 -17.45
CA ALA A 68 -4.91 15.09 -18.72
C ALA A 68 -6.29 15.04 -19.40
N SER A 69 -7.35 15.47 -18.71
CA SER A 69 -8.73 15.38 -19.18
C SER A 69 -9.05 16.38 -20.27
N ARG A 70 -10.01 16.02 -21.12
CA ARG A 70 -10.48 16.83 -22.25
C ARG A 70 -11.98 16.99 -22.21
N LEU A 71 -12.46 18.04 -22.87
CA LEU A 71 -13.87 18.36 -22.91
C LEU A 71 -14.67 17.31 -23.70
N SER A 72 -15.86 16.94 -23.23
CA SER A 72 -16.71 15.95 -23.89
C SER A 72 -17.29 16.48 -25.20
N SER A 73 -17.65 17.76 -25.27
CA SER A 73 -18.15 18.39 -26.50
C SER A 73 -17.05 18.51 -27.57
N ASN A 74 -15.81 18.78 -27.15
CA ASN A 74 -14.68 18.90 -28.05
C ASN A 74 -13.41 18.30 -27.46
N SER A 75 -13.08 17.08 -27.91
CA SER A 75 -11.90 16.33 -27.48
C SER A 75 -10.56 16.98 -27.90
N SER A 76 -10.55 18.06 -28.67
CA SER A 76 -9.30 18.81 -28.96
C SER A 76 -8.93 19.79 -27.85
N LEU A 77 -9.91 20.25 -27.07
CA LEU A 77 -9.73 21.27 -26.04
C LEU A 77 -9.39 20.63 -24.68
N PRO A 78 -8.38 21.14 -23.95
CA PRO A 78 -8.11 20.72 -22.59
C PRO A 78 -9.25 21.15 -21.66
N CYS A 79 -9.47 20.38 -20.58
CA CYS A 79 -10.41 20.78 -19.54
C CYS A 79 -9.91 22.06 -18.82
N PRO A 80 -10.77 23.05 -18.56
CA PRO A 80 -10.40 24.22 -17.77
C PRO A 80 -10.10 23.84 -16.31
N GLU A 81 -9.21 24.58 -15.65
CA GLU A 81 -8.80 24.27 -14.26
C GLU A 81 -9.98 24.38 -13.27
N SER A 82 -10.88 25.34 -13.49
CA SER A 82 -12.03 25.61 -12.62
C SER A 82 -13.32 25.07 -13.23
N ASP A 83 -14.13 24.40 -12.39
CA ASP A 83 -15.42 23.84 -12.79
C ASP A 83 -16.41 24.93 -13.26
N ALA A 84 -16.24 26.17 -12.81
CA ALA A 84 -17.08 27.31 -13.22
C ALA A 84 -16.84 27.74 -14.68
N LEU A 85 -15.73 27.33 -15.30
CA LEU A 85 -15.42 27.61 -16.71
C LEU A 85 -15.84 26.47 -17.64
N ILE A 86 -16.38 25.37 -17.10
CA ILE A 86 -16.90 24.27 -17.90
C ILE A 86 -18.25 24.72 -18.50
N PRO A 87 -18.43 24.64 -19.83
CA PRO A 87 -19.70 24.97 -20.46
C PRO A 87 -20.86 24.16 -19.85
N GLU A 88 -22.03 24.77 -19.70
CA GLU A 88 -23.20 24.07 -19.15
C GLU A 88 -23.52 22.81 -19.96
N GLY A 89 -23.60 21.67 -19.26
CA GLY A 89 -23.87 20.37 -19.86
C GLY A 89 -22.64 19.62 -20.37
N ASP A 90 -21.44 20.21 -20.31
CA ASP A 90 -20.20 19.55 -20.69
C ASP A 90 -19.52 18.86 -19.48
N ARG A 91 -18.66 17.89 -19.77
CA ARG A 91 -17.92 17.12 -18.76
C ARG A 91 -16.48 16.92 -19.17
N CYS A 92 -15.58 16.85 -18.19
CA CYS A 92 -14.19 16.55 -18.44
C CYS A 92 -13.95 15.05 -18.34
N LEU A 93 -13.42 14.49 -19.42
CA LEU A 93 -13.25 13.05 -19.59
C LEU A 93 -11.79 12.69 -19.80
N VAL A 94 -11.39 11.55 -19.22
CA VAL A 94 -10.07 10.94 -19.36
C VAL A 94 -10.28 9.56 -20.00
N PRO A 95 -9.45 9.18 -20.98
CA PRO A 95 -9.51 7.84 -21.54
C PRO A 95 -9.09 6.79 -20.49
N PHE A 96 -9.90 5.76 -20.32
CA PHE A 96 -9.60 4.58 -19.49
C PHE A 96 -9.85 3.32 -20.31
N GLY A 97 -8.78 2.77 -20.88
CA GLY A 97 -8.90 1.66 -21.84
C GLY A 97 -9.74 2.07 -23.06
N PHE A 98 -10.91 1.46 -23.22
CA PHE A 98 -11.83 1.74 -24.33
C PHE A 98 -12.94 2.73 -23.98
N VAL A 99 -13.08 3.10 -22.71
CA VAL A 99 -14.15 4.00 -22.22
C VAL A 99 -13.58 5.34 -21.81
N HIS A 100 -14.41 6.38 -21.86
CA HIS A 100 -14.05 7.71 -21.36
C HIS A 100 -14.78 7.93 -20.04
N VAL A 101 -14.04 8.28 -19.00
CA VAL A 101 -14.56 8.41 -17.64
C VAL A 101 -14.16 9.73 -17.03
N GLU A 102 -14.93 10.20 -16.07
CA GLU A 102 -14.59 11.40 -15.30
C GLU A 102 -13.37 11.11 -14.40
N PRO A 103 -12.47 12.09 -14.15
CA PRO A 103 -11.31 11.91 -13.27
C PRO A 103 -11.65 11.32 -11.89
N THR A 104 -12.79 11.69 -11.33
CA THR A 104 -13.29 11.16 -10.05
C THR A 104 -13.58 9.66 -10.14
N SER A 105 -14.29 9.24 -11.20
CA SER A 105 -14.58 7.83 -11.44
C SER A 105 -13.34 7.02 -11.79
N TYR A 106 -12.38 7.60 -12.51
CA TYR A 106 -11.10 6.98 -12.85
C TYR A 106 -10.36 6.51 -11.60
N VAL A 107 -10.22 7.36 -10.58
CA VAL A 107 -9.53 7.02 -9.33
C VAL A 107 -10.28 5.93 -8.56
N LEU A 108 -11.61 6.01 -8.50
CA LEU A 108 -12.41 4.98 -7.82
C LEU A 108 -12.25 3.61 -8.48
N LEU A 109 -12.28 3.53 -9.81
CA LEU A 109 -12.09 2.29 -10.55
C LEU A 109 -10.70 1.69 -10.32
N ILE A 110 -9.66 2.52 -10.36
CA ILE A 110 -8.28 2.08 -10.10
C ILE A 110 -8.13 1.60 -8.66
N ASN A 111 -8.75 2.28 -7.70
CA ASN A 111 -8.71 1.87 -6.30
C ASN A 111 -9.38 0.50 -6.08
N VAL A 112 -10.51 0.24 -6.76
CA VAL A 112 -11.13 -1.09 -6.75
C VAL A 112 -10.15 -2.13 -7.28
N VAL A 113 -9.55 -1.90 -8.46
CA VAL A 113 -8.57 -2.84 -9.05
C VAL A 113 -7.38 -3.07 -8.12
N SER A 114 -6.85 -2.01 -7.50
CA SER A 114 -5.75 -2.07 -6.53
C SER A 114 -6.08 -2.94 -5.32
N VAL A 115 -7.27 -2.79 -4.73
CA VAL A 115 -7.73 -3.62 -3.61
C VAL A 115 -7.88 -5.08 -4.03
N TRP A 116 -8.42 -5.35 -5.22
CA TRP A 116 -8.51 -6.73 -5.75
C TRP A 116 -7.12 -7.38 -5.91
N CYS A 117 -6.15 -6.68 -6.49
CA CYS A 117 -4.76 -7.15 -6.58
C CYS A 117 -4.15 -7.37 -5.19
N THR A 118 -4.37 -6.44 -4.26
CA THR A 118 -3.89 -6.53 -2.87
C THR A 118 -4.43 -7.77 -2.17
N ILE A 119 -5.70 -8.12 -2.37
CA ILE A 119 -6.29 -9.35 -1.79
C ILE A 119 -5.56 -10.59 -2.32
N ILE A 120 -5.33 -10.69 -3.63
CA ILE A 120 -4.65 -11.84 -4.23
C ILE A 120 -3.20 -11.95 -3.72
N VAL A 121 -2.47 -10.84 -3.71
CA VAL A 121 -1.07 -10.80 -3.27
C VAL A 121 -0.95 -11.09 -1.78
N SER A 122 -1.83 -10.53 -0.94
CA SER A 122 -1.80 -10.75 0.50
C SER A 122 -2.08 -12.21 0.84
N LEU A 123 -3.13 -12.81 0.27
CA LEU A 123 -3.44 -14.24 0.45
C LEU A 123 -2.29 -15.14 -0.02
N GLY A 124 -1.72 -14.86 -1.19
CA GLY A 124 -0.57 -15.63 -1.71
C GLY A 124 0.67 -15.49 -0.84
N THR A 125 0.96 -14.28 -0.35
CA THR A 125 2.11 -14.02 0.50
C THR A 125 1.94 -14.63 1.88
N SER A 126 0.73 -14.65 2.45
CA SER A 126 0.44 -15.33 3.72
C SER A 126 0.77 -16.82 3.64
N ALA A 127 0.27 -17.53 2.62
CA ALA A 127 0.57 -18.95 2.44
C ALA A 127 2.08 -19.22 2.22
N PHE A 128 2.77 -18.32 1.50
CA PHE A 128 4.21 -18.46 1.24
C PHE A 128 5.08 -18.10 2.46
N ALA A 129 4.59 -17.23 3.34
CA ALA A 129 5.25 -16.85 4.58
C ALA A 129 5.23 -17.97 5.63
N ASP A 130 4.20 -18.82 5.63
CA ASP A 130 4.08 -19.98 6.53
C ASP A 130 5.15 -21.05 6.24
N HIS A 131 5.63 -21.14 5.00
CA HIS A 131 6.83 -21.91 4.66
C HIS A 131 8.09 -21.11 5.04
N GLY A 132 8.38 -21.08 6.35
CA GLY A 132 9.28 -20.16 7.08
C GLY A 132 10.74 -19.98 6.63
N ARG A 133 11.19 -20.56 5.51
CA ARG A 133 12.56 -20.37 4.99
C ARG A 133 12.75 -19.09 4.18
N SER A 134 11.66 -18.47 3.71
CA SER A 134 11.72 -17.30 2.80
C SER A 134 11.11 -16.01 3.38
N SER A 135 10.43 -16.07 4.52
CA SER A 135 9.61 -14.97 5.08
C SER A 135 10.38 -13.66 5.26
N LYS A 136 11.63 -13.73 5.73
CA LYS A 136 12.49 -12.55 5.89
C LYS A 136 12.89 -11.92 4.56
N LYS A 137 13.18 -12.73 3.54
CA LYS A 137 13.56 -12.24 2.21
C LYS A 137 12.37 -11.58 1.54
N LEU A 138 11.19 -12.20 1.64
CA LEU A 138 9.93 -11.66 1.11
C LEU A 138 9.59 -10.31 1.72
N MET A 139 9.68 -10.19 3.05
CA MET A 139 9.42 -8.92 3.73
C MET A 139 10.34 -7.81 3.20
N MET A 140 11.65 -8.09 3.08
CA MET A 140 12.60 -7.11 2.55
C MET A 140 12.33 -6.76 1.07
N THR A 141 11.98 -7.73 0.23
CA THR A 141 11.66 -7.46 -1.19
C THR A 141 10.41 -6.63 -1.35
N PHE A 142 9.32 -6.94 -0.63
CA PHE A 142 8.09 -6.15 -0.71
C PHE A 142 8.28 -4.74 -0.17
N CYS A 143 8.95 -4.58 0.98
CA CYS A 143 9.23 -3.25 1.52
C CYS A 143 10.07 -2.38 0.58
N THR A 144 11.11 -2.97 -0.04
CA THR A 144 11.96 -2.22 -0.98
C THR A 144 11.23 -1.87 -2.27
N LEU A 145 10.46 -2.80 -2.84
CA LEU A 145 9.63 -2.55 -4.01
C LEU A 145 8.61 -1.43 -3.75
N LEU A 146 7.84 -1.53 -2.65
CA LEU A 146 6.82 -0.53 -2.30
C LEU A 146 7.43 0.86 -2.03
N ALA A 147 8.58 0.93 -1.36
CA ALA A 147 9.27 2.19 -1.12
C ALA A 147 9.70 2.86 -2.44
N VAL A 148 10.24 2.08 -3.37
CA VAL A 148 10.66 2.57 -4.70
C VAL A 148 9.44 3.04 -5.51
N THR A 149 8.38 2.23 -5.59
CA THR A 149 7.13 2.56 -6.29
C THR A 149 6.50 3.85 -5.75
N THR A 150 6.36 3.96 -4.42
CA THR A 150 5.81 5.16 -3.77
C THR A 150 6.63 6.41 -4.09
N THR A 151 7.96 6.30 -4.12
CA THR A 151 8.84 7.43 -4.47
C THR A 151 8.60 7.89 -5.91
N PHE A 152 8.49 6.96 -6.86
CA PHE A 152 8.17 7.30 -8.24
C PHE A 152 6.76 7.89 -8.40
N MET A 153 5.82 7.47 -7.57
CA MET A 153 4.44 7.97 -7.58
C MET A 153 4.35 9.47 -7.25
N PHE A 154 5.20 9.99 -6.37
CA PHE A 154 5.28 11.43 -6.10
C PHE A 154 5.96 12.25 -7.21
N ILE A 155 6.73 11.61 -8.09
CA ILE A 155 7.42 12.26 -9.23
C ILE A 155 6.52 12.28 -10.47
N ALA A 156 5.67 11.27 -10.65
CA ALA A 156 4.75 11.15 -11.79
C ALA A 156 3.85 12.40 -12.06
N PRO A 157 3.35 13.15 -11.05
CA PRO A 157 2.52 14.33 -11.27
C PRO A 157 3.22 15.51 -11.95
N LEU A 158 4.55 15.47 -12.12
CA LEU A 158 5.31 16.53 -12.77
C LEU A 158 4.97 16.71 -14.26
N LYS A 159 4.32 15.72 -14.90
CA LYS A 159 3.90 15.82 -16.31
C LYS A 159 2.50 15.24 -16.54
N PRO A 160 1.60 15.96 -17.22
CA PRO A 160 0.23 15.46 -17.48
C PRO A 160 0.20 14.27 -18.46
N ASN A 161 1.22 14.12 -19.32
CA ASN A 161 1.27 13.04 -20.31
C ASN A 161 1.50 11.63 -19.72
N VAL A 162 1.81 11.52 -18.43
CA VAL A 162 2.07 10.22 -17.76
C VAL A 162 0.94 9.78 -16.83
N TRP A 163 -0.29 10.22 -17.09
CA TRP A 163 -1.49 9.88 -16.30
C TRP A 163 -1.76 8.37 -16.17
N TRP A 164 -1.50 7.60 -17.23
CA TRP A 164 -1.67 6.15 -17.24
C TRP A 164 -0.66 5.44 -16.33
N LEU A 165 0.57 5.96 -16.27
CA LEU A 165 1.63 5.43 -15.41
C LEU A 165 1.30 5.69 -13.94
N ALA A 166 0.75 6.86 -13.62
CA ALA A 166 0.28 7.17 -12.26
C ALA A 166 -0.84 6.22 -11.80
N GLY A 167 -1.76 5.88 -12.71
CA GLY A 167 -2.79 4.87 -12.45
C GLY A 167 -2.20 3.47 -12.21
N LEU A 168 -1.22 3.06 -13.01
CA LEU A 168 -0.55 1.77 -12.87
C LEU A 168 0.26 1.67 -11.56
N LEU A 169 0.99 2.74 -11.20
CA LEU A 169 1.74 2.81 -9.95
C LEU A 169 0.83 2.79 -8.71
N MET A 170 -0.43 3.21 -8.82
CA MET A 170 -1.40 3.15 -7.73
C MET A 170 -1.93 1.71 -7.49
N VAL A 171 -1.86 0.83 -8.48
CA VAL A 171 -2.31 -0.57 -8.38
C VAL A 171 -1.27 -1.46 -7.68
N ILE A 172 0.01 -1.12 -7.82
CA ILE A 172 1.17 -1.90 -7.33
C ILE A 172 1.57 -1.45 -5.94
#